data_AF-A0A126Z7X2-F1
#
_entry.id   AF-A0A126Z7X2-F1
#
_cell.length_a   1.000
_cell.length_b   1.000
_cell.length_c   1.000
_cell.angle_alpha   90.00
_cell.angle_beta   90.00
_cell.angle_gamma   90.00
#
_symmetry.space_group_name_H-M   'P 1'
#
loop_
_entity.id
_entity.type
_entity.pdbx_description
1 polymer ?
#
loop_
_entity_poly.entity_id
_entity_poly.type
_entity_poly.pdbx_seq_one_letter_code
_entity_poly.pdbx_strand_id
1 'polypeptide(L)'
;MHQQLVNAGYDFDRLRGVSLTHSHWDHSSGLDSLDAPIWLSKGGREYAATDGDGKVFRTVSPGHEIHEYTFEGPSYLGFTSSVDVYGDGSLVIALAGGHTTGSVVVFVTVPSGKRYAFMGSDPSMVRCQPMRLLSCRKI
;
A
#
# COMPACT_ATOMS: atom_id res chain seq x y z
N MET A 1 11.27 -3.11 -12.10
CA MET A 1 11.20 -1.97 -11.16
C MET A 1 12.53 -1.23 -11.06
N HIS A 2 13.64 -1.90 -10.70
CA HIS A 2 14.96 -1.29 -10.52
C HIS A 2 15.42 -0.38 -11.68
N GLN A 3 15.40 -0.86 -12.92
CA GLN A 3 15.83 -0.07 -14.08
C GLN A 3 15.02 1.22 -14.28
N GLN A 4 13.73 1.23 -13.92
CA GLN A 4 12.91 2.44 -14.02
C GLN A 4 13.33 3.48 -12.98
N LEU A 5 13.69 3.05 -11.77
CA LEU A 5 14.23 3.94 -10.73
C LEU A 5 15.61 4.49 -11.11
N VAL A 6 16.48 3.64 -11.69
CA VAL A 6 17.78 4.07 -12.25
C VAL A 6 17.57 5.12 -13.35
N ASN A 7 16.69 4.85 -14.31
CA ASN A 7 16.42 5.78 -15.41
C ASN A 7 15.80 7.10 -14.94
N ALA A 8 15.06 7.08 -13.83
CA ALA A 8 14.52 8.28 -13.19
C ALA A 8 15.57 9.04 -12.34
N GLY A 9 16.80 8.51 -12.22
CA GLY A 9 17.86 9.10 -11.38
C GLY A 9 17.56 9.04 -9.89
N TYR A 10 16.81 8.03 -9.43
CA TYR A 10 16.47 7.89 -8.03
C TYR A 10 17.69 7.48 -7.19
N ASP A 11 17.86 8.12 -6.04
CA ASP A 11 18.88 7.79 -5.05
C ASP A 11 18.38 6.67 -4.14
N PHE A 12 18.92 5.46 -4.32
CA PHE A 12 18.49 4.27 -3.58
C PHE A 12 18.78 4.35 -2.08
N ASP A 13 19.75 5.16 -1.63
CA ASP A 13 20.01 5.36 -0.19
C ASP A 13 18.84 6.06 0.51
N ARG A 14 17.95 6.68 -0.26
CA ARG A 14 16.72 7.33 0.23
C ARG A 14 15.50 6.41 0.17
N LEU A 15 15.62 5.23 -0.43
CA LEU A 15 14.53 4.28 -0.51
C LEU A 15 14.28 3.63 0.86
N ARG A 16 13.12 3.91 1.46
CA ARG A 16 12.74 3.36 2.77
C ARG A 16 12.02 2.03 2.71
N GLY A 17 11.66 1.58 1.51
CA GLY A 17 10.99 0.31 1.28
C GLY A 17 9.97 0.38 0.16
N VAL A 18 9.38 -0.78 -0.12
CA VAL A 18 8.31 -0.98 -1.09
C VAL A 18 7.03 -1.32 -0.35
N SER A 19 6.02 -0.45 -0.45
CA SER A 19 4.68 -0.74 0.08
C SER A 19 3.87 -1.50 -0.95
N LEU A 20 3.49 -2.73 -0.62
CA LEU A 20 2.58 -3.53 -1.45
C LEU A 20 1.13 -3.15 -1.16
N THR A 21 0.36 -2.91 -2.21
CA THR A 21 -1.10 -2.73 -2.07
C THR A 21 -1.80 -4.05 -1.79
N HIS A 22 -1.26 -5.15 -2.34
CA HIS A 22 -1.58 -6.55 -2.07
C HIS A 22 -0.49 -7.45 -2.66
N SER A 23 -0.56 -8.76 -2.42
CA SER A 23 0.54 -9.70 -2.69
C SER A 23 0.42 -10.51 -3.99
N HIS A 24 -0.45 -10.12 -4.93
CA HIS A 24 -0.56 -10.81 -6.22
C HIS A 24 0.70 -10.63 -7.05
N TRP A 25 0.89 -11.51 -8.04
CA TRP A 25 2.13 -11.60 -8.81
C TRP A 25 2.46 -10.30 -9.56
N ASP A 26 1.45 -9.58 -10.06
CA ASP A 26 1.59 -8.33 -10.81
C ASP A 26 1.95 -7.13 -9.91
N HIS A 27 1.84 -7.30 -8.58
CA HIS A 27 2.25 -6.29 -7.58
C HIS A 27 3.52 -6.66 -6.85
N SER A 28 3.85 -7.96 -6.78
CA SER A 28 4.99 -8.47 -5.99
C SER A 28 6.17 -8.96 -6.82
N SER A 29 5.98 -9.34 -8.08
CA SER A 29 7.03 -10.00 -8.88
C SER A 29 8.32 -9.19 -9.02
N GLY A 30 8.26 -7.86 -9.02
CA GLY A 30 9.44 -7.01 -9.17
C GLY A 30 10.32 -6.85 -7.93
N LEU A 31 9.91 -7.40 -6.78
CA LEU A 31 10.66 -7.30 -5.51
C LEU A 31 12.04 -7.96 -5.61
N ASP A 32 12.17 -9.02 -6.41
CA ASP A 32 13.43 -9.71 -6.68
C ASP A 32 14.53 -8.83 -7.30
N SER A 33 14.13 -7.68 -7.87
CA SER A 33 15.04 -6.72 -8.51
C SER A 33 15.50 -5.60 -7.59
N LEU A 34 15.04 -5.53 -6.34
CA LEU A 34 15.26 -4.36 -5.47
C LEU A 34 15.55 -4.75 -4.02
N ASP A 35 16.76 -4.50 -3.57
CA ASP A 35 17.14 -4.69 -2.16
C ASP A 35 16.56 -3.56 -1.29
N ALA A 36 15.33 -3.78 -0.79
CA ALA A 36 14.63 -2.85 0.07
C ALA A 36 13.64 -3.57 0.99
N PRO A 37 13.34 -3.02 2.17
CA PRO A 37 12.31 -3.57 3.04
C PRO A 37 10.93 -3.57 2.38
N ILE A 38 10.14 -4.61 2.64
CA ILE A 38 8.77 -4.73 2.14
C ILE A 38 7.82 -4.29 3.24
N TRP A 39 6.97 -3.31 2.93
CA TRP A 39 5.89 -2.86 3.79
C TRP A 39 4.59 -3.55 3.39
N LEU A 40 3.99 -4.27 4.32
CA LEU A 40 2.77 -5.06 4.08
C LEU A 40 1.87 -5.03 5.32
N SER A 41 0.56 -4.96 5.11
CA SER A 41 -0.37 -5.09 6.23
C SER A 41 -0.30 -6.50 6.81
N LYS A 42 -0.60 -6.66 8.11
CA LYS A 42 -0.70 -7.97 8.76
C LYS A 42 -1.63 -8.92 7.98
N GLY A 43 -2.83 -8.46 7.63
CA GLY A 43 -3.78 -9.26 6.84
C GLY A 43 -3.25 -9.59 5.44
N GLY A 44 -2.45 -8.71 4.85
CA GLY A 44 -1.83 -8.93 3.54
C GLY A 44 -0.76 -10.01 3.62
N ARG A 45 0.00 -10.06 4.72
CA ARG A 45 1.00 -11.10 4.96
C ARG A 45 0.36 -12.45 5.22
N GLU A 46 -0.70 -12.49 6.03
CA GLU A 46 -1.47 -13.70 6.31
C GLU A 46 -2.08 -14.29 5.02
N TYR A 47 -2.66 -13.43 4.17
CA TYR A 47 -3.14 -13.80 2.84
C TYR A 47 -1.99 -14.35 1.98
N ALA A 48 -0.88 -13.61 1.90
CA ALA A 48 0.29 -14.01 1.11
C ALA A 48 0.92 -15.32 1.59
N ALA A 49 0.75 -15.70 2.85
CA ALA A 49 1.27 -16.96 3.40
C ALA A 49 0.43 -18.17 3.00
N THR A 50 -0.88 -18.00 2.84
CA THR A 50 -1.84 -19.10 2.77
C THR A 50 -2.53 -19.25 1.42
N ASP A 51 -2.75 -18.15 0.70
CA ASP A 51 -3.45 -18.14 -0.56
C ASP A 51 -2.56 -18.60 -1.74
N GLY A 52 -3.19 -19.18 -2.77
CA GLY A 52 -2.51 -19.59 -4.00
C GLY A 52 -1.88 -18.41 -4.74
N ASP A 53 -2.56 -17.27 -4.78
CA ASP A 53 -2.09 -16.06 -5.48
C ASP A 53 -0.93 -15.38 -4.74
N GLY A 54 -0.66 -15.77 -3.49
CA GLY A 54 0.54 -15.37 -2.74
C GLY A 54 1.83 -16.12 -3.15
N LYS A 55 1.77 -17.09 -4.07
CA LYS A 55 2.93 -17.94 -4.43
C LYS A 55 4.13 -17.13 -4.91
N VAL A 56 3.91 -16.11 -5.74
CA VAL A 56 5.00 -15.28 -6.27
C VAL A 56 5.64 -14.47 -5.14
N PHE A 57 4.84 -13.80 -4.30
CA PHE A 57 5.35 -13.12 -3.11
C PHE A 57 6.22 -14.04 -2.24
N ARG A 58 5.77 -15.27 -1.95
CA ARG A 58 6.55 -16.24 -1.16
C ARG A 58 7.86 -16.67 -1.83
N THR A 59 7.95 -16.56 -3.16
CA THR A 59 9.15 -16.91 -3.93
C THR A 59 10.17 -15.77 -3.92
N VAL A 60 9.71 -14.52 -4.00
CA VAL A 60 10.59 -13.34 -4.17
C VAL A 60 10.91 -12.62 -2.86
N SER A 61 10.09 -12.76 -1.82
CA SER A 61 10.31 -12.12 -0.51
C SER A 61 11.42 -12.70 0.37
N PRO A 62 11.90 -13.96 0.23
CA PRO A 62 13.01 -14.45 1.04
C PRO A 62 14.25 -13.56 0.91
N GLY A 63 14.84 -13.17 2.04
CA GLY A 63 15.99 -12.26 2.10
C GLY A 63 15.64 -10.79 2.32
N HIS A 64 14.37 -10.39 2.09
CA HIS A 64 13.90 -9.05 2.42
C HIS A 64 13.52 -8.92 3.90
N GLU A 65 13.79 -7.75 4.47
CA GLU A 65 13.12 -7.32 5.70
C GLU A 65 11.63 -7.10 5.42
N ILE A 66 10.76 -7.60 6.31
CA ILE A 66 9.32 -7.38 6.23
C ILE A 66 8.90 -6.44 7.36
N HIS A 67 8.52 -5.21 7.01
CA HIS A 67 7.84 -4.29 7.91
C HIS A 67 6.34 -4.53 7.86
N GLU A 68 5.86 -5.26 8.84
CA GLU A 68 4.43 -5.51 9.02
C GLU A 68 3.77 -4.36 9.79
N TYR A 69 2.58 -3.92 9.34
CA TYR A 69 1.78 -2.91 10.04
C TYR A 69 0.32 -3.34 10.23
N THR A 70 -0.31 -2.78 11.25
CA THR A 70 -1.73 -2.97 11.60
C THR A 70 -2.51 -1.67 11.42
N PHE A 71 -3.85 -1.77 11.38
CA PHE A 71 -4.75 -0.61 11.24
C PHE A 71 -5.43 -0.30 12.56
N GLU A 72 -4.70 0.31 13.47
CA GLU A 72 -5.20 0.72 14.80
C GLU A 72 -5.66 2.18 14.82
N GLY A 73 -5.44 2.92 13.73
CA GLY A 73 -5.86 4.30 13.58
C GLY A 73 -7.33 4.45 13.16
N PRO A 74 -7.82 5.71 13.11
CA PRO A 74 -9.22 6.01 12.84
C PRO A 74 -9.62 5.68 11.40
N SER A 75 -10.93 5.76 11.13
CA SER A 75 -11.43 5.76 9.76
C SER A 75 -10.84 6.94 8.97
N TYR A 76 -10.60 6.72 7.68
CA TYR A 76 -9.97 7.72 6.83
C TYR A 76 -10.65 7.76 5.47
N LEU A 77 -11.25 8.91 5.12
CA LEU A 77 -11.89 9.15 3.82
C LEU A 77 -12.83 8.02 3.34
N GLY A 78 -13.61 7.45 4.26
CA GLY A 78 -14.60 6.40 3.96
C GLY A 78 -14.09 4.97 4.11
N PHE A 79 -12.80 4.78 4.40
CA PHE A 79 -12.23 3.51 4.81
C PHE A 79 -12.32 3.33 6.32
N THR A 80 -12.52 2.10 6.78
CA THR A 80 -12.89 1.79 8.17
C THR A 80 -11.79 2.04 9.18
N SER A 81 -10.53 1.88 8.76
CA SER A 81 -9.36 2.07 9.61
C SER A 81 -8.14 2.42 8.75
N SER A 82 -7.15 3.04 9.38
CA SER A 82 -5.95 3.52 8.69
C SER A 82 -4.73 3.49 9.62
N VAL A 83 -3.57 3.71 9.03
CA VAL A 83 -2.32 4.01 9.73
C VAL A 83 -1.69 5.23 9.06
N ASP A 84 -1.29 6.20 9.88
CA ASP A 84 -0.46 7.33 9.43
C ASP A 84 0.99 6.97 9.70
N VAL A 85 1.76 6.78 8.63
CA VAL A 85 3.12 6.23 8.71
C VAL A 85 4.08 7.22 9.40
N TYR A 86 3.85 8.52 9.23
CA TYR A 86 4.70 9.57 9.80
C TYR A 86 4.02 10.35 10.93
N GLY A 87 2.71 10.20 11.09
CA GLY A 87 1.93 10.91 12.10
C GLY A 87 1.62 12.37 11.75
N ASP A 88 1.96 12.81 10.54
CA ASP A 88 1.76 14.18 10.03
C ASP A 88 0.72 14.28 8.91
N GLY A 89 0.09 13.16 8.54
CA GLY A 89 -0.90 13.05 7.48
C GLY A 89 -0.34 13.06 6.06
N SER A 90 1.00 13.06 5.90
CA SER A 90 1.65 13.06 4.58
C SER A 90 1.57 11.70 3.88
N LEU A 91 1.56 10.60 4.65
CA LEU A 91 1.42 9.24 4.14
C LEU A 91 0.44 8.44 5.04
N VAL A 92 -0.78 8.27 4.56
CA VAL A 92 -1.82 7.51 5.25
C VAL A 92 -2.17 6.27 4.44
N ILE A 93 -2.08 5.09 5.05
CA ILE A 93 -2.46 3.82 4.43
C ILE A 93 -3.79 3.39 5.03
N ALA A 94 -4.82 3.23 4.20
CA ALA A 94 -6.15 2.85 4.63
C ALA A 94 -6.46 1.40 4.28
N LEU A 95 -7.10 0.67 5.21
CA LEU A 95 -7.56 -0.70 4.98
C LEU A 95 -8.66 -0.70 3.93
N ALA A 96 -8.39 -1.37 2.83
CA ALA A 96 -9.25 -1.51 1.66
C ALA A 96 -9.52 -2.99 1.36
N GLY A 97 -9.84 -3.75 2.41
CA GLY A 97 -10.15 -5.18 2.31
C GLY A 97 -11.28 -5.44 1.31
N GLY A 98 -11.08 -6.47 0.48
CA GLY A 98 -11.97 -6.83 -0.63
C GLY A 98 -11.27 -7.78 -1.59
N HIS A 99 -10.51 -7.23 -2.54
CA HIS A 99 -9.71 -7.99 -3.52
C HIS A 99 -8.74 -8.99 -2.85
N THR A 100 -8.08 -8.56 -1.78
CA THR A 100 -7.47 -9.44 -0.76
C THR A 100 -7.89 -8.98 0.64
N THR A 101 -7.75 -9.84 1.65
CA THR A 101 -8.15 -9.51 3.04
C THR A 101 -7.36 -8.33 3.62
N GLY A 102 -6.12 -8.14 3.18
CA GLY A 102 -5.25 -7.05 3.61
C GLY A 102 -4.96 -5.98 2.57
N SER A 103 -5.77 -5.89 1.50
CA SER A 103 -5.62 -4.87 0.46
C SER A 103 -5.67 -3.47 1.05
N VAL A 104 -4.89 -2.54 0.49
CA VAL A 104 -4.80 -1.16 0.96
C VAL A 104 -4.92 -0.12 -0.15
N VAL A 105 -5.34 1.08 0.24
CA VAL A 105 -5.17 2.32 -0.53
C VAL A 105 -4.15 3.20 0.19
N VAL A 106 -3.16 3.69 -0.56
CA VAL A 106 -2.13 4.60 -0.02
C VAL A 106 -2.47 6.03 -0.41
N PHE A 107 -2.61 6.91 0.57
CA PHE A 107 -2.83 8.33 0.39
C PHE A 107 -1.55 9.11 0.63
N VAL A 108 -1.15 9.92 -0.36
CA VAL A 108 -0.01 10.84 -0.24
C VAL A 108 -0.52 12.27 -0.29
N THR A 109 -0.29 13.02 0.79
CA THR A 109 -0.56 14.47 0.84
C THR A 109 0.75 15.22 0.64
N VAL A 110 0.87 15.97 -0.46
CA VAL A 110 2.07 16.78 -0.75
C VAL A 110 1.96 18.15 -0.06
N PRO A 111 3.06 18.92 0.11
CA PRO A 111 3.05 20.19 0.86
C PRO A 111 2.04 21.24 0.39
N SER A 112 1.61 21.18 -0.88
CA SER A 112 0.53 22.04 -1.40
C SER A 112 -0.86 21.72 -0.86
N GLY A 113 -1.02 20.65 -0.06
CA GLY A 113 -2.30 20.12 0.40
C GLY A 113 -3.02 19.24 -0.62
N LYS A 114 -2.50 19.12 -1.85
CA LYS A 114 -3.02 18.15 -2.83
C LYS A 114 -2.79 16.73 -2.31
N ARG A 115 -3.78 15.87 -2.55
CA ARG A 115 -3.75 14.47 -2.13
C ARG A 115 -3.93 13.54 -3.31
N TYR A 116 -3.10 12.50 -3.36
CA TYR A 116 -3.15 11.43 -4.34
C TYR A 116 -3.53 10.12 -3.64
N ALA A 117 -4.30 9.28 -4.33
CA ALA A 117 -4.67 7.95 -3.86
C ALA A 117 -4.12 6.90 -4.83
N PHE A 118 -3.31 5.98 -4.31
CA PHE A 118 -2.76 4.85 -5.05
C PHE A 118 -3.57 3.60 -4.70
N MET A 119 -4.42 3.19 -5.64
CA MET A 119 -5.36 2.06 -5.49
C MET A 119 -4.80 0.88 -6.30
N GLY A 120 -4.39 -0.19 -5.62
CA GLY A 120 -3.68 -1.31 -6.25
C GLY A 120 -4.52 -2.10 -7.25
N SER A 121 -5.69 -2.57 -6.83
CA SER A 121 -6.68 -3.27 -7.66
C SER A 121 -8.04 -3.33 -6.95
N ASP A 122 -8.32 -2.39 -6.04
CA ASP A 122 -9.56 -2.42 -5.27
C ASP A 122 -10.78 -2.11 -6.17
N PRO A 123 -11.75 -3.05 -6.31
CA PRO A 123 -13.00 -2.79 -7.03
C PRO A 123 -13.94 -1.83 -6.27
N SER A 124 -13.63 -1.47 -5.01
CA SER A 124 -14.43 -0.53 -4.24
C SER A 124 -14.27 0.89 -4.79
N MET A 125 -15.25 1.28 -5.60
CA MET A 125 -15.29 2.58 -6.25
C MET A 125 -15.49 3.69 -5.19
N VAL A 126 -14.42 4.38 -4.81
CA VAL A 126 -14.53 5.57 -3.95
C VAL A 126 -15.04 6.74 -4.78
N ARG A 127 -16.32 7.11 -4.61
CA ARG A 127 -16.83 8.38 -5.11
C ARG A 127 -16.41 9.52 -4.17
N CYS A 128 -15.26 10.13 -4.44
CA CYS A 128 -14.90 11.41 -3.83
C CYS A 128 -15.72 12.52 -4.49
N GLN A 129 -16.77 13.02 -3.81
CA GLN A 129 -17.41 14.27 -4.25
C GLN A 129 -16.49 15.48 -3.97
N PRO A 130 -16.50 16.51 -4.84
CA PRO A 130 -15.73 17.72 -4.61
C PRO A 130 -16.26 18.45 -3.35
N MET A 131 -15.51 18.31 -2.27
CA MET A 131 -15.37 19.23 -1.13
C MET A 131 -16.61 20.09 -0.78
N ARG A 132 -17.63 19.47 -0.18
CA ARG A 132 -18.55 20.11 0.78
C ARG A 132 -19.22 19.00 1.62
N LEU A 133 -18.81 18.92 2.89
CA LEU A 133 -19.23 17.98 3.94
C LEU A 133 -18.92 16.49 3.68
N LEU A 134 -18.06 15.95 4.56
CA LEU A 134 -17.47 14.61 4.49
C LEU A 134 -18.48 13.51 4.84
N SER A 135 -18.74 12.64 3.86
CA SER A 135 -19.00 11.21 4.09
C SER A 135 -18.69 10.46 2.79
N CYS A 136 -17.47 9.93 2.63
CA CYS A 136 -17.25 8.85 1.67
C CYS A 136 -17.90 7.59 2.24
N ARG A 137 -18.84 7.01 1.49
CA ARG A 137 -19.39 5.68 1.79
C ARG A 137 -18.83 4.70 0.77
N LYS A 138 -18.48 3.50 1.23
CA LYS A 138 -18.29 2.34 0.35
C LYS A 138 -19.60 2.12 -0.39
N ILE A 139 -19.56 2.11 -1.72
CA ILE A 139 -20.73 1.82 -2.58
C ILE A 139 -20.86 0.31 -2.71
#